data_AF-A0A967GMH7-F1
#
_entry.id   AF-A0A967GMH7-F1
#
_cell.length_a   1.000
_cell.length_b   1.000
_cell.length_c   1.000
_cell.angle_alpha   90.00
_cell.angle_beta   90.00
_cell.angle_gamma   90.00
#
_symmetry.space_group_name_H-M   'P 1'
#
loop_
_entity.id
_entity.type
_entity.pdbx_description
1 polymer ?
#
loop_
_entity_poly.entity_id
_entity_poly.type
_entity_poly.pdbx_seq_one_letter_code
_entity_poly.pdbx_strand_id
1 'polypeptide(L)'
;MRRSRHTRNKPKPSARRRLLLAVLVIGGAASAFYALVGRWVEVTGAGELTALYSGTTLSGSYEGVEWTARYCADGTGVAAIGDTEAPRKWQVRGDDQVCVETLGVTDCWTYARHNLRSGAAARNPGERRRRVLPHRGGEQTVAVPVVQ
;
A
#
# COMPACT_ATOMS: atom_id res chain seq x y z
N MET A 1 71.27 48.31 -19.80
CA MET A 1 70.54 47.04 -20.02
C MET A 1 70.66 46.13 -18.81
N ARG A 2 69.60 45.91 -18.01
CA ARG A 2 69.19 44.60 -17.48
C ARG A 2 67.92 44.75 -16.64
N ARG A 3 66.98 43.84 -16.92
CA ARG A 3 65.57 43.85 -16.52
C ARG A 3 65.36 43.59 -15.04
N SER A 4 64.45 44.35 -14.44
CA SER A 4 63.88 44.12 -13.12
C SER A 4 63.07 42.81 -13.11
N ARG A 5 63.31 41.94 -12.11
CA ARG A 5 62.56 40.69 -11.90
C ARG A 5 61.32 41.01 -11.06
N HIS A 6 60.13 40.88 -11.66
CA HIS A 6 58.89 40.79 -10.90
C HIS A 6 58.64 39.35 -10.46
N THR A 7 58.66 39.10 -9.16
CA THR A 7 58.23 37.84 -8.55
C THR A 7 56.71 37.71 -8.63
N ARG A 8 56.25 36.66 -9.31
CA ARG A 8 54.83 36.30 -9.47
C ARG A 8 54.34 35.59 -8.21
N ASN A 9 53.47 36.24 -7.43
CA ASN A 9 52.77 35.61 -6.30
C ASN A 9 51.63 34.71 -6.83
N LYS A 10 51.60 33.43 -6.45
CA LYS A 10 50.48 32.52 -6.75
C LYS A 10 49.38 32.67 -5.69
N PRO A 11 48.09 32.77 -6.08
CA PRO A 11 47.00 32.85 -5.11
C PRO A 11 46.75 31.48 -4.43
N LYS A 12 46.66 31.50 -3.10
CA LYS A 12 46.26 30.35 -2.27
C LYS A 12 44.77 30.03 -2.52
N PRO A 13 44.40 28.78 -2.82
CA PRO A 13 43.00 28.39 -2.95
C PRO A 13 42.32 28.46 -1.58
N SER A 14 41.24 29.25 -1.49
CA SER A 14 40.52 29.54 -0.26
C SER A 14 39.63 28.36 0.19
N ALA A 15 39.61 28.14 1.51
CA ALA A 15 38.95 27.03 2.21
C ALA A 15 37.42 26.90 1.98
N ARG A 16 36.79 27.90 1.33
CA ARG A 16 35.34 27.92 1.07
C ARG A 16 34.88 26.85 0.07
N ARG A 17 35.78 26.33 -0.79
CA ARG A 17 35.42 25.36 -1.83
C ARG A 17 35.32 23.91 -1.34
N ARG A 18 35.84 23.59 -0.14
CA ARG A 18 35.81 22.24 0.41
C ARG A 18 34.56 21.93 1.24
N LEU A 19 33.85 22.96 1.71
CA LEU A 19 32.67 22.78 2.57
C LEU A 19 31.39 22.42 1.79
N LEU A 20 31.28 22.83 0.52
CA LEU A 20 30.09 22.60 -0.29
C LEU A 20 29.95 21.15 -0.79
N LEU A 21 31.04 20.38 -0.87
CA LEU A 21 31.02 18.99 -1.32
C LEU A 21 30.57 18.02 -0.22
N ALA A 22 30.79 18.34 1.06
CA ALA A 22 30.45 17.45 2.17
C ALA A 22 28.93 17.43 2.48
N VAL A 23 28.25 18.56 2.29
CA VAL A 23 26.80 18.68 2.55
C VAL A 23 25.97 17.88 1.52
N LEU A 24 26.46 17.78 0.28
CA LEU A 24 25.72 17.13 -0.81
C LEU A 24 25.74 15.59 -0.71
N VAL A 25 26.74 15.00 -0.06
CA VAL A 25 26.86 13.54 0.12
C VAL A 25 26.00 13.03 1.29
N ILE A 26 25.79 13.83 2.33
CA ILE A 26 24.94 13.44 3.48
C ILE A 26 23.45 13.62 3.17
N GLY A 27 23.08 14.60 2.34
CA GLY A 27 21.69 14.83 1.92
C GLY A 27 21.12 13.75 0.98
N GLY A 28 21.96 13.11 0.16
CA GLY A 28 21.53 12.08 -0.80
C GLY A 28 21.25 10.71 -0.17
N ALA A 29 21.84 10.39 0.98
CA ALA A 29 21.65 9.10 1.64
C ALA A 29 20.31 9.00 2.41
N ALA A 30 19.75 10.12 2.86
CA ALA A 30 18.49 10.13 3.61
C ALA A 30 17.26 9.81 2.73
N SER A 31 17.34 10.06 1.42
CA SER A 31 16.21 9.85 0.48
C SER A 31 15.98 8.37 0.16
N ALA A 32 17.01 7.52 0.27
CA ALA A 32 16.93 6.10 -0.06
C ALA A 32 16.25 5.25 1.03
N PHE A 33 16.15 5.74 2.28
CA PHE A 33 15.50 5.00 3.36
C PHE A 33 13.98 4.90 3.20
N TYR A 34 13.33 5.85 2.51
CA TYR A 34 11.89 5.79 2.21
C TYR A 34 11.49 4.79 1.12
N ALA A 35 12.48 4.15 0.46
CA ALA A 35 12.24 3.13 -0.56
C ALA A 35 12.24 1.69 0.00
N LEU A 36 12.60 1.50 1.28
CA LEU A 36 12.71 0.18 1.92
C LEU A 36 11.59 -0.16 2.91
N VAL A 37 10.73 0.81 3.22
CA VAL A 37 9.47 0.54 3.94
C VAL A 37 8.45 0.08 2.91
N GLY A 38 8.00 -1.16 2.99
CA GLY A 38 6.97 -1.71 2.11
C GLY A 38 5.81 -0.73 2.00
N ARG A 39 5.54 -0.28 0.76
CA ARG A 39 4.49 0.72 0.51
C ARG A 39 3.19 -0.02 0.30
N TRP A 40 2.17 0.39 1.05
CA TRP A 40 0.79 0.09 0.69
C TRP A 40 0.49 0.83 -0.61
N VAL A 41 0.08 0.08 -1.63
CA VAL A 41 -0.30 0.62 -2.94
C VAL A 41 -1.80 0.42 -3.08
N GLU A 42 -2.53 1.48 -3.37
CA GLU A 42 -3.96 1.40 -3.66
C GLU A 42 -4.20 0.47 -4.85
N VAL A 43 -5.22 -0.36 -4.75
CA VAL A 43 -5.69 -1.21 -5.83
C VAL A 43 -6.79 -0.45 -6.54
N THR A 44 -6.55 -0.08 -7.79
CA THR A 44 -7.47 0.68 -8.62
C THR A 44 -7.62 0.02 -10.00
N GLY A 45 -8.63 0.44 -10.75
CA GLY A 45 -9.05 -0.16 -12.01
C GLY A 45 -10.11 -1.22 -11.81
N ALA A 46 -11.22 -1.07 -12.53
CA ALA A 46 -12.37 -1.96 -12.36
C ALA A 46 -12.06 -3.44 -12.64
N GLY A 47 -11.16 -3.72 -13.59
CA GLY A 47 -10.73 -5.10 -13.89
C GLY A 47 -9.94 -5.73 -12.75
N GLU A 48 -9.08 -4.96 -12.07
CA GLU A 48 -8.29 -5.46 -10.95
C GLU A 48 -9.17 -5.72 -9.73
N LEU A 49 -10.10 -4.80 -9.42
CA LEU A 49 -11.08 -4.97 -8.36
C LEU A 49 -12.05 -6.14 -8.63
N THR A 50 -12.45 -6.34 -9.89
CA THR A 50 -13.24 -7.51 -10.31
C THR A 50 -12.48 -8.80 -10.07
N ALA A 51 -11.19 -8.85 -10.39
CA ALA A 51 -10.34 -10.02 -10.20
C ALA A 51 -10.15 -10.39 -8.72
N LEU A 52 -10.20 -9.41 -7.80
CA LEU A 52 -10.14 -9.66 -6.36
C LEU A 52 -11.38 -10.42 -5.83
N TYR A 53 -12.53 -10.27 -6.48
CA TYR A 53 -13.81 -10.82 -6.00
C TYR A 53 -14.31 -12.00 -6.82
N SER A 54 -14.17 -11.94 -8.15
CA SER A 54 -14.76 -12.90 -9.09
C SER A 54 -14.29 -14.34 -8.84
N GLY A 55 -15.20 -15.21 -8.40
CA GLY A 55 -14.92 -16.62 -8.14
C GLY A 55 -14.07 -16.87 -6.90
N THR A 56 -13.94 -15.88 -6.01
CA THR A 56 -13.08 -15.96 -4.83
C THR A 56 -13.87 -16.33 -3.57
N THR A 57 -13.15 -16.85 -2.57
CA THR A 57 -13.67 -17.00 -1.21
C THR A 57 -12.79 -16.16 -0.28
N LEU A 58 -13.42 -15.23 0.43
CA LEU A 58 -12.78 -14.35 1.39
C LEU A 58 -13.14 -14.83 2.79
N SER A 59 -12.20 -14.73 3.73
CA SER A 59 -12.45 -15.09 5.12
C SER A 59 -11.76 -14.10 6.05
N GLY A 60 -12.23 -14.02 7.27
CA GLY A 60 -11.60 -13.24 8.32
C GLY A 60 -12.38 -13.31 9.62
N SER A 61 -12.01 -12.49 10.58
CA SER A 61 -12.69 -12.40 11.86
C SER A 61 -13.08 -10.96 12.19
N TYR A 62 -14.20 -10.80 12.89
CA TYR A 62 -14.64 -9.52 13.42
C TYR A 62 -15.14 -9.75 14.85
N GLU A 63 -14.56 -9.02 15.81
CA GLU A 63 -14.88 -9.15 17.24
C GLU A 63 -14.81 -10.61 17.75
N GLY A 64 -13.89 -11.41 17.20
CA GLY A 64 -13.70 -12.82 17.58
C GLY A 64 -14.65 -13.80 16.88
N VAL A 65 -15.52 -13.33 15.99
CA VAL A 65 -16.41 -14.17 15.18
C VAL A 65 -15.80 -14.34 13.79
N GLU A 66 -15.52 -15.59 13.42
CA GLU A 66 -15.05 -15.95 12.09
C GLU A 66 -16.19 -15.82 11.06
N TRP A 67 -15.85 -15.35 9.87
CA TRP A 67 -16.73 -15.28 8.73
C TRP A 67 -16.04 -15.77 7.47
N THR A 68 -16.81 -16.35 6.57
CA THR A 68 -16.39 -16.74 5.22
C THR A 68 -17.39 -16.21 4.22
N ALA A 69 -16.95 -15.70 3.08
CA ALA A 69 -17.82 -15.22 2.01
C ALA A 69 -17.32 -15.69 0.66
N ARG A 70 -18.19 -16.39 -0.09
CA ARG A 70 -17.94 -16.80 -1.46
C ARG A 70 -18.59 -15.81 -2.41
N TYR A 71 -17.82 -15.33 -3.38
CA TYR A 71 -18.26 -14.40 -4.41
C TYR A 71 -18.17 -15.06 -5.78
N CYS A 72 -19.30 -15.12 -6.49
CA CYS A 72 -19.42 -15.63 -7.83
C CYS A 72 -19.09 -14.54 -8.86
N ALA A 73 -18.63 -14.96 -10.04
CA ALA A 73 -18.28 -14.05 -11.14
C ALA A 73 -19.46 -13.24 -11.70
N ASP A 74 -20.69 -13.71 -11.46
CA ASP A 74 -21.94 -13.09 -11.90
C ASP A 74 -22.43 -11.94 -11.00
N GLY A 75 -21.64 -11.56 -9.99
CA GLY A 75 -22.03 -10.52 -9.02
C GLY A 75 -22.83 -11.04 -7.84
N THR A 76 -23.07 -12.35 -7.71
CA THR A 76 -23.72 -12.95 -6.53
C THR A 76 -22.70 -13.48 -5.53
N GLY A 77 -23.15 -13.80 -4.32
CA GLY A 77 -22.33 -14.45 -3.31
C GLY A 77 -23.14 -14.91 -2.10
N VAL A 78 -22.48 -15.60 -1.18
CA VAL A 78 -23.03 -16.01 0.10
C VAL A 78 -21.98 -15.79 1.17
N ALA A 79 -22.38 -15.24 2.32
CA ALA A 79 -21.53 -15.11 3.48
C ALA A 79 -22.05 -15.95 4.64
N ALA A 80 -21.17 -16.71 5.27
CA ALA A 80 -21.38 -17.44 6.50
C ALA A 80 -20.70 -16.70 7.67
N ILE A 81 -21.44 -16.48 8.75
CA ILE A 81 -20.96 -15.93 10.03
C ILE A 81 -21.45 -16.88 11.13
N GLY A 82 -20.55 -17.68 11.69
CA GLY A 82 -20.95 -18.83 12.51
C GLY A 82 -21.87 -19.77 11.72
N ASP A 83 -23.05 -20.07 12.26
CA ASP A 83 -24.06 -20.95 11.63
C ASP A 83 -25.06 -20.20 10.73
N THR A 84 -24.89 -18.89 10.55
CA THR A 84 -25.82 -18.08 9.76
C THR A 84 -25.26 -17.81 8.37
N GLU A 85 -26.05 -18.10 7.33
CA GLU A 85 -25.75 -17.72 5.95
C GLU A 85 -26.63 -16.57 5.48
N ALA A 86 -26.04 -15.63 4.72
CA ALA A 86 -26.75 -14.52 4.11
C ALA A 86 -26.35 -14.37 2.63
N PRO A 87 -27.32 -14.22 1.71
CA PRO A 87 -27.03 -13.93 0.31
C PRO A 87 -26.41 -12.54 0.18
N ARG A 88 -25.49 -12.42 -0.77
CA ARG A 88 -24.80 -11.18 -1.12
C ARG A 88 -24.91 -10.87 -2.60
N LYS A 89 -24.90 -9.58 -2.90
CA LYS A 89 -24.58 -9.08 -4.23
C LYS A 89 -23.33 -8.23 -4.14
N TRP A 90 -22.51 -8.24 -5.17
CA TRP A 90 -21.33 -7.40 -5.23
C TRP A 90 -21.16 -6.80 -6.62
N GLN A 91 -20.56 -5.62 -6.65
CA GLN A 91 -20.23 -4.93 -7.89
C GLN A 91 -19.06 -3.97 -7.66
N VAL A 92 -18.30 -3.73 -8.71
CA VAL A 92 -17.34 -2.63 -8.74
C VAL A 92 -18.09 -1.33 -9.04
N ARG A 93 -17.77 -0.25 -8.31
CA ARG A 93 -18.25 1.10 -8.61
C ARG A 93 -17.06 2.00 -8.93
N GLY A 94 -17.09 2.62 -10.10
CA GLY A 94 -15.97 3.42 -10.58
C GLY A 94 -14.71 2.57 -10.74
N ASP A 95 -13.56 3.15 -10.41
CA ASP A 95 -12.25 2.52 -10.54
C ASP A 95 -11.59 2.16 -9.21
N ASP A 96 -12.23 2.41 -8.07
CA ASP A 96 -11.58 2.32 -6.76
C ASP A 96 -12.42 1.59 -5.69
N GLN A 97 -13.70 1.29 -5.96
CA GLN A 97 -14.60 0.75 -4.96
C GLN A 97 -15.20 -0.61 -5.36
N VAL A 98 -15.31 -1.50 -4.36
CA VAL A 98 -16.20 -2.67 -4.42
C VAL A 98 -17.30 -2.48 -3.40
N CYS A 99 -18.54 -2.54 -3.85
CA CYS A 99 -19.72 -2.48 -2.99
C CYS A 99 -20.35 -3.85 -2.86
N VAL A 100 -20.67 -4.23 -1.62
CA VAL A 100 -21.30 -5.50 -1.27
C VAL A 100 -22.63 -5.19 -0.58
N GLU A 101 -23.71 -5.71 -1.14
CA GLU A 101 -25.04 -5.68 -0.54
C GLU A 101 -25.29 -6.98 0.23
N THR A 102 -25.70 -6.88 1.49
CA THR A 102 -26.11 -7.99 2.34
C THR A 102 -27.40 -7.61 3.05
N LEU A 103 -28.47 -8.39 2.89
CA LEU A 103 -29.76 -8.14 3.55
C LEU A 103 -30.28 -6.69 3.36
N GLY A 104 -30.08 -6.12 2.17
CA GLY A 104 -30.52 -4.76 1.83
C GLY A 104 -29.59 -3.63 2.31
N VAL A 105 -28.49 -3.94 3.01
CA VAL A 105 -27.46 -2.98 3.41
C VAL A 105 -26.29 -3.06 2.46
N THR A 106 -25.87 -1.92 1.89
CA THR A 106 -24.72 -1.85 0.98
C THR A 106 -23.52 -1.19 1.67
N ASP A 107 -22.41 -1.91 1.72
CA ASP A 107 -21.12 -1.40 2.19
C ASP A 107 -20.12 -1.30 1.04
N CYS A 108 -19.46 -0.16 0.86
CA CYS A 108 -18.45 0.05 -0.16
C CYS A 108 -17.04 0.15 0.46
N TRP A 109 -16.07 -0.44 -0.22
CA TRP A 109 -14.71 -0.62 0.26
C TRP A 109 -13.69 -0.23 -0.80
N THR A 110 -12.62 0.45 -0.38
CA THR A 110 -11.40 0.63 -1.17
C THR A 110 -10.34 -0.38 -0.71
N TYR A 111 -9.40 -0.68 -1.59
CA TYR A 111 -8.40 -1.72 -1.37
C TYR A 111 -6.99 -1.17 -1.47
N ALA A 112 -6.11 -1.67 -0.62
CA ALA A 112 -4.67 -1.47 -0.77
C ALA A 112 -3.95 -2.80 -0.60
N ARG A 113 -2.92 -3.03 -1.41
CA ARG A 113 -2.02 -4.18 -1.31
C ARG A 113 -0.68 -3.77 -0.75
N HIS A 114 -0.08 -4.66 0.04
CA HIS A 114 1.26 -4.49 0.55
C HIS A 114 2.20 -5.54 -0.04
N ASN A 115 3.23 -5.07 -0.75
CA ASN A 115 4.26 -5.93 -1.32
C ASN A 115 5.27 -6.30 -0.22
N LEU A 116 4.97 -7.32 0.59
CA LEU A 116 6.00 -7.95 1.43
C LEU A 116 6.92 -8.77 0.51
N ARG A 117 8.14 -8.29 0.27
CA ARG A 117 9.24 -9.21 -0.01
C ARG A 117 9.44 -10.06 1.26
N SER A 118 8.76 -11.21 1.29
CA SER A 118 9.01 -12.39 2.12
C SER A 118 9.43 -12.16 3.58
N GLY A 119 8.53 -12.47 4.53
CA GLY A 119 8.96 -13.06 5.82
C GLY A 119 8.71 -12.28 7.11
N ALA A 120 8.25 -11.02 7.07
CA ALA A 120 7.87 -10.31 8.29
C ALA A 120 6.35 -10.10 8.31
N ALA A 121 5.66 -10.79 9.20
CA ALA A 121 4.30 -10.42 9.60
C ALA A 121 4.34 -9.02 10.21
N ALA A 122 4.15 -7.99 9.37
CA ALA A 122 4.12 -6.61 9.80
C ALA A 122 2.86 -6.41 10.64
N ARG A 123 3.03 -6.32 11.96
CA ARG A 123 1.97 -5.91 12.89
C ARG A 123 1.68 -4.43 12.59
N ASN A 124 0.49 -4.15 12.10
CA ASN A 124 0.10 -2.86 11.54
C ASN A 124 -0.47 -1.96 12.66
N PRO A 125 0.05 -0.73 12.91
CA PRO A 125 -0.31 0.09 14.09
C PRO A 125 -1.69 0.79 14.02
N GLY A 126 -2.65 0.26 13.25
CA GLY A 126 -3.99 0.85 13.03
C GLY A 126 -5.16 -0.14 13.20
N GLU A 127 -4.96 -1.19 14.00
CA GLU A 127 -5.76 -2.41 14.15
C GLU A 127 -7.12 -2.22 14.86
N ARG A 128 -7.99 -1.32 14.36
CA ARG A 128 -9.40 -1.30 14.81
C ARG A 128 -10.47 -1.35 13.71
N ARG A 129 -10.15 -1.13 12.42
CA ARG A 129 -11.16 -1.17 11.33
C ARG A 129 -10.62 -1.60 9.96
N ARG A 130 -9.70 -2.58 9.89
CA ARG A 130 -9.14 -3.03 8.60
C ARG A 130 -9.26 -4.55 8.47
N ARG A 131 -9.94 -5.01 7.41
CA ARG A 131 -10.05 -6.44 7.06
C ARG A 131 -8.84 -6.82 6.20
N VAL A 132 -8.03 -7.76 6.68
CA VAL A 132 -6.92 -8.34 5.92
C VAL A 132 -7.48 -9.53 5.14
N LEU A 133 -7.37 -9.49 3.82
CA LEU A 133 -7.70 -10.57 2.92
C LEU A 133 -6.42 -11.36 2.61
N PRO A 134 -6.34 -12.64 2.99
CA PRO A 134 -5.19 -13.47 2.62
C PRO A 134 -5.26 -13.80 1.13
N HIS A 135 -4.25 -13.36 0.36
CA HIS A 135 -4.07 -13.80 -1.03
C HIS A 135 -3.05 -14.94 -1.11
N ARG A 136 -3.26 -15.86 -2.07
CA ARG A 136 -2.25 -16.85 -2.48
C ARG A 136 -0.98 -16.11 -2.93
N GLY A 137 0.16 -16.40 -2.29
CA GLY A 137 1.48 -15.89 -2.73
C GLY A 137 2.19 -14.94 -1.76
N GLY A 138 1.68 -14.71 -0.55
CA GLY A 138 2.33 -13.83 0.44
C GLY A 138 2.01 -12.34 0.29
N GLU A 139 1.08 -12.00 -0.60
CA GLU A 139 0.52 -10.66 -0.76
C GLU A 139 -0.61 -10.45 0.27
N GLN A 140 -0.59 -9.31 0.97
CA GLN A 140 -1.65 -8.91 1.89
C GLN A 140 -2.47 -7.79 1.26
N THR A 141 -3.76 -8.03 1.04
CA THR A 141 -4.71 -7.02 0.59
C THR A 141 -5.56 -6.59 1.77
N VAL A 142 -5.76 -5.30 1.96
CA VAL A 142 -6.58 -4.75 3.04
C VAL A 142 -7.73 -3.96 2.46
N ALA A 143 -8.93 -4.24 2.98
CA ALA A 143 -10.14 -3.48 2.69
C ALA A 143 -10.32 -2.37 3.75
N VAL A 144 -10.59 -1.16 3.28
CA VAL A 144 -10.90 0.01 4.12
C VAL A 144 -12.34 0.45 3.80
N PRO A 145 -13.21 0.62 4.81
CA PRO A 145 -14.58 1.05 4.56
C PRO A 145 -14.57 2.49 4.06
N VAL A 146 -15.38 2.77 3.03
CA VAL A 146 -15.67 4.14 2.60
C VAL A 146 -16.77 4.67 3.50
N VAL A 147 -16.45 5.67 4.34
CA VAL A 147 -17.48 6.40 5.09
C VAL A 147 -18.17 7.32 4.09
N GLN A 148 -19.44 7.03 3.78
CA GLN A 148 -20.30 7.90 2.98
C GLN A 148 -20.95 8.97 3.83
#